data_AF-A0A8S3HMC3-F1
#
_entry.id   AF-A0A8S3HMC3-F1
#
_cell.length_a   1.000
_cell.length_b   1.000
_cell.length_c   1.000
_cell.angle_alpha   90.00
_cell.angle_beta   90.00
_cell.angle_gamma   90.00
#
_symmetry.space_group_name_H-M   'P 1'
#
loop_
_entity.id
_entity.type
_entity.pdbx_description
1 polymer ?
#
loop_
_entity_poly.entity_id
_entity_poly.type
_entity_poly.pdbx_seq_one_letter_code
_entity_poly.pdbx_strand_id
1 'polypeptide(L)'
;IRHVVTELLATEQVYVEELRSIIEGYMIKFDDPEQFRFIPPIILQNKTILFSNLPDIYAFHATSFLRDLQQIYNNSFVNNTCSIGSAIASCFIKR
;
A
#
# COMPACT_ATOMS: atom_id res chain seq x y z
N ILE A 1 10.94 -5.87 20.39
CA ILE A 1 10.03 -4.85 19.80
C ILE A 1 10.66 -4.15 18.60
N ARG A 2 11.88 -3.62 18.69
CA ARG A 2 12.59 -2.99 17.56
C ARG A 2 12.59 -3.83 16.27
N HIS A 3 12.96 -5.10 16.37
CA HIS A 3 12.97 -6.01 15.21
C HIS A 3 11.59 -6.15 14.55
N VAL A 4 10.52 -6.20 15.34
CA VAL A 4 9.14 -6.31 14.83
C VAL A 4 8.72 -5.04 14.08
N VAL A 5 9.01 -3.85 14.62
CA VAL A 5 8.68 -2.58 13.94
C VAL A 5 9.52 -2.42 12.66
N THR A 6 10.81 -2.80 12.71
CA THR A 6 11.69 -2.77 11.54
C THR A 6 11.21 -3.71 10.45
N GLU A 7 10.85 -4.94 10.80
CA GLU A 7 10.30 -5.92 9.85
C GLU A 7 8.99 -5.43 9.27
N LEU A 8 8.05 -4.95 10.10
CA LEU A 8 6.77 -4.40 9.64
C LEU A 8 6.97 -3.24 8.66
N LEU A 9 7.88 -2.31 8.96
CA LEU A 9 8.18 -1.19 8.08
C LEU A 9 8.79 -1.66 6.75
N ALA A 10 9.73 -2.61 6.79
CA ALA A 10 10.37 -3.14 5.60
C ALA A 10 9.36 -3.89 4.71
N THR A 11 8.53 -4.75 5.30
CA THR A 11 7.49 -5.47 4.56
C THR A 11 6.43 -4.53 4.01
N GLU A 12 6.09 -3.46 4.73
CA GLU A 12 5.14 -2.45 4.27
C GLU A 12 5.68 -1.66 3.07
N GLN A 13 6.96 -1.30 3.07
CA GLN A 13 7.61 -0.64 1.93
C GLN A 13 7.57 -1.52 0.68
N VAL A 14 7.88 -2.81 0.82
CA VAL A 14 7.79 -3.77 -0.27
C VAL A 14 6.33 -3.90 -0.73
N TYR A 15 5.37 -4.01 0.19
CA TYR A 15 3.95 -4.11 -0.16
C TYR A 15 3.45 -2.90 -0.97
N VAL A 16 3.79 -1.69 -0.54
CA VAL A 16 3.44 -0.45 -1.27
C VAL A 16 4.05 -0.44 -2.68
N GLU A 17 5.29 -0.89 -2.81
CA GLU A 17 5.99 -0.95 -4.10
C GLU A 17 5.38 -1.99 -5.04
N GLU A 18 5.01 -3.17 -4.53
CA GLU A 18 4.33 -4.20 -5.30
C GLU A 18 2.94 -3.72 -5.77
N LEU A 19 2.18 -3.04 -4.91
CA LEU A 19 0.91 -2.42 -5.30
C LEU A 19 1.10 -1.38 -6.41
N ARG A 20 2.13 -0.53 -6.30
CA ARG A 20 2.49 0.47 -7.32
C ARG A 20 2.82 -0.20 -8.65
N SER A 21 3.63 -1.26 -8.62
CA SER A 21 3.99 -2.06 -9.79
C SER A 21 2.76 -2.65 -10.50
N ILE A 22 1.78 -3.16 -9.75
CA ILE A 22 0.51 -3.64 -10.32
C ILE A 22 -0.26 -2.50 -10.99
N ILE A 23 -0.37 -1.35 -10.32
CA ILE A 23 -1.13 -0.20 -10.84
C ILE A 23 -0.47 0.34 -12.12
N GLU A 24 0.82 0.63 -12.09
CA GLU A 24 1.55 1.23 -13.21
C GLU A 24 1.82 0.25 -14.35
N GLY A 25 2.14 -1.00 -14.00
CA GLY A 25 2.49 -2.06 -14.93
C GLY A 25 1.29 -2.68 -15.62
N TYR A 26 0.14 -2.76 -14.94
CA TYR A 26 -1.05 -3.44 -15.45
C TYR A 26 -2.27 -2.53 -15.50
N MET A 27 -2.69 -1.94 -14.37
CA MET A 27 -3.99 -1.24 -14.32
C MET A 27 -4.08 -0.04 -15.28
N ILE A 28 -3.04 0.79 -15.33
CA ILE A 28 -2.99 1.97 -16.22
C ILE A 28 -2.98 1.54 -17.70
N LYS A 29 -2.46 0.34 -18.02
CA LYS A 29 -2.45 -0.18 -19.40
C LYS A 29 -3.85 -0.44 -19.95
N PHE A 30 -4.85 -0.61 -19.09
CA PHE A 30 -6.25 -0.72 -19.51
C PHE A 30 -6.85 0.61 -19.96
N ASP A 31 -6.15 1.74 -19.77
CA ASP A 31 -6.56 3.06 -20.25
C ASP A 31 -5.78 3.50 -21.49
N ASP A 32 -4.81 2.69 -21.95
CA ASP A 32 -3.97 2.96 -23.12
C ASP A 32 -4.47 2.18 -24.34
N PRO A 33 -5.08 2.85 -25.35
CA PRO A 33 -5.61 2.18 -26.54
C PRO A 33 -4.59 1.35 -27.31
N GLU A 34 -3.30 1.73 -27.27
CA GLU A 34 -2.23 0.98 -27.93
C GLU A 34 -2.01 -0.41 -27.30
N GLN A 35 -2.44 -0.60 -26.05
CA GLN A 35 -2.35 -1.87 -25.33
C GLN A 35 -3.54 -2.78 -25.56
N PHE A 36 -4.69 -2.25 -26.03
CA PHE A 36 -5.94 -3.02 -26.09
C PHE A 36 -5.82 -4.27 -26.98
N ARG A 37 -4.98 -4.21 -28.02
CA ARG A 37 -4.71 -5.36 -28.89
C ARG A 37 -4.05 -6.55 -28.18
N PHE A 38 -3.43 -6.32 -27.02
CA PHE A 38 -2.77 -7.35 -26.21
C PHE A 38 -3.66 -7.88 -25.07
N ILE A 39 -4.82 -7.26 -24.85
CA ILE A 39 -5.73 -7.59 -23.75
C ILE A 39 -6.99 -8.24 -24.35
N PRO A 40 -7.38 -9.46 -23.92
CA PRO A 40 -8.61 -10.07 -24.39
C PRO A 40 -9.84 -9.17 -24.10
N PRO A 41 -10.82 -9.03 -25.02
CA PRO A 41 -11.95 -8.12 -24.84
C PRO A 41 -12.75 -8.35 -23.55
N ILE A 42 -12.91 -9.62 -23.13
CA ILE A 42 -13.57 -10.00 -21.88
C ILE A 42 -12.83 -9.47 -20.65
N ILE A 43 -11.51 -9.42 -20.70
CA ILE A 43 -10.67 -8.91 -19.61
C ILE A 43 -10.74 -7.39 -19.59
N LEU A 44 -10.66 -6.74 -20.76
CA LEU A 44 -10.72 -5.28 -20.91
C LEU A 44 -12.01 -4.68 -20.30
N GLN A 45 -13.16 -5.34 -20.51
CA GLN A 45 -14.46 -4.91 -19.96
C GLN A 45 -14.59 -5.13 -18.44
N ASN A 46 -13.72 -5.93 -17.84
CA ASN A 46 -13.78 -6.33 -16.43
C ASN A 46 -12.68 -5.68 -15.57
N LYS A 47 -12.11 -4.55 -16.00
CA LYS A 47 -11.08 -3.80 -15.28
C LYS A 47 -11.45 -3.56 -13.80
N THR A 48 -12.68 -3.12 -13.53
CA THR A 48 -13.14 -2.81 -12.17
C THR A 48 -13.24 -4.05 -11.28
N ILE A 49 -13.52 -5.22 -11.85
CA ILE A 49 -13.55 -6.49 -11.12
C ILE A 49 -12.12 -6.96 -10.83
N LEU A 50 -11.21 -6.84 -11.81
CA LEU A 50 -9.81 -7.26 -11.69
C LEU A 50 -9.02 -6.46 -10.65
N PHE A 51 -9.19 -5.13 -10.66
CA PHE A 51 -8.42 -4.25 -9.78
C PHE A 51 -9.22 -3.79 -8.56
N SER A 52 -10.55 -3.91 -8.56
CA SER A 52 -11.39 -3.59 -7.40
C SER A 52 -11.02 -2.24 -6.75
N ASN A 53 -10.90 -2.19 -5.42
CA ASN A 53 -10.44 -1.04 -4.65
C ASN A 53 -8.92 -0.98 -4.44
N LEU A 54 -8.12 -1.69 -5.25
CA LEU A 54 -6.66 -1.69 -5.14
C LEU A 54 -6.03 -0.28 -5.16
N PRO A 55 -6.52 0.70 -5.95
CA PRO A 55 -6.03 2.07 -5.89
C PRO A 55 -6.25 2.74 -4.53
N ASP A 56 -7.38 2.48 -3.89
CA ASP A 56 -7.72 3.05 -2.57
C ASP A 56 -6.86 2.42 -1.47
N ILE A 57 -6.61 1.11 -1.58
CA ILE A 57 -5.68 0.37 -0.71
C ILE A 57 -4.26 0.96 -0.87
N TYR A 58 -3.75 1.04 -2.10
CA TYR A 58 -2.45 1.65 -2.37
C TYR A 58 -2.34 3.07 -1.82
N ALA A 59 -3.33 3.92 -2.09
CA ALA A 59 -3.32 5.30 -1.62
C ALA A 59 -3.26 5.40 -0.09
N PHE A 60 -4.04 4.59 0.62
CA PHE A 60 -4.00 4.55 2.08
C PHE A 60 -2.63 4.08 2.60
N HIS A 61 -2.11 2.99 2.06
CA HIS A 61 -0.86 2.40 2.50
C HIS A 61 0.34 3.31 2.22
N ALA A 62 0.43 3.86 1.00
CA ALA A 62 1.54 4.72 0.57
C ALA A 62 1.57 6.08 1.28
N THR A 63 0.40 6.69 1.51
CA THR A 63 0.35 8.09 1.96
C THR A 63 0.07 8.26 3.45
N SER A 64 -0.65 7.33 4.08
CA SER A 64 -1.05 7.42 5.48
C SER A 64 -0.33 6.37 6.33
N PHE A 65 -0.54 5.08 6.05
CA PHE A 65 -0.07 4.00 6.93
C PHE A 65 1.45 3.92 7.03
N LEU A 66 2.15 3.90 5.89
CA LEU A 66 3.61 3.86 5.85
C LEU A 66 4.24 5.08 6.54
N ARG A 67 3.67 6.26 6.34
CA ARG A 67 4.11 7.50 6.99
C ARG A 67 3.96 7.44 8.51
N ASP A 68 2.80 7.00 8.99
CA ASP A 68 2.52 6.87 10.42
C ASP A 68 3.46 5.82 11.06
N LEU A 69 3.71 4.70 10.38
CA LEU A 69 4.69 3.70 10.82
C LEU A 69 6.12 4.25 10.92
N GLN A 70 6.56 5.06 9.95
CA GLN A 70 7.87 5.73 10.00
C GLN A 70 7.96 6.69 11.19
N GLN A 71 6.89 7.44 11.46
CA GLN A 71 6.83 8.34 12.61
C GLN A 71 6.89 7.57 13.93
N ILE A 72 6.16 6.46 14.04
CA ILE A 72 6.20 5.58 15.21
C ILE A 72 7.60 5.02 15.40
N TYR A 73 8.23 4.50 14.34
CA TYR A 73 9.60 3.99 14.38
C TYR A 73 10.52 5.06 14.96
N ASN A 74 10.56 6.26 14.38
CA ASN A 74 11.41 7.37 14.83
C ASN A 74 11.14 7.80 16.28
N ASN A 75 9.88 7.91 16.69
CA ASN A 75 9.50 8.35 18.04
C ASN A 75 9.75 7.27 19.12
N SER A 76 9.61 5.99 18.76
CA SER A 76 9.82 4.87 19.68
C SER A 76 11.27 4.79 20.17
N PHE A 77 12.22 5.30 19.38
CA PHE A 77 13.63 5.42 19.80
C PHE A 77 13.86 6.51 20.83
N VAL A 78 13.07 7.58 20.79
CA VAL A 78 13.22 8.72 21.71
C VAL A 78 12.63 8.39 23.07
N ASN A 79 11.49 7.68 23.12
CA ASN A 79 10.69 7.59 24.34
C ASN A 79 10.71 6.20 25.02
N ASN A 80 11.39 5.19 24.46
CA ASN A 80 11.44 3.80 24.96
C ASN A 80 10.06 3.17 25.28
N THR A 81 8.97 3.75 24.79
CA THR A 81 7.60 3.40 25.11
C THR A 81 6.81 3.29 23.81
N CYS A 82 6.63 2.08 23.32
CA CYS A 82 5.75 1.85 22.17
C CYS A 82 5.01 0.52 22.33
N SER A 83 3.70 0.62 22.53
CA SER A 83 2.80 -0.52 22.34
C SER A 83 2.46 -0.60 20.86
N ILE A 84 3.03 -1.60 20.17
CA ILE A 84 2.81 -1.83 18.73
C ILE A 84 1.32 -1.86 18.38
N GLY A 85 0.48 -2.41 19.26
CA GLY A 85 -0.97 -2.51 19.06
C GLY A 85 -1.67 -1.14 19.04
N SER A 86 -1.34 -0.24 19.98
CA SER A 86 -1.92 1.11 19.97
C SER A 86 -1.40 1.94 18.80
N ALA A 87 -0.13 1.72 18.42
CA ALA A 87 0.51 2.43 17.32
C ALA A 87 -0.13 2.04 15.97
N ILE A 88 -0.32 0.75 15.71
CA ILE A 88 -1.03 0.25 14.53
C ILE A 88 -2.48 0.74 14.53
N ALA A 89 -3.21 0.59 15.65
CA ALA A 89 -4.59 1.04 15.75
C ALA A 89 -4.73 2.54 15.43
N SER A 90 -3.76 3.37 15.86
CA SER A 90 -3.77 4.80 15.56
C SER A 90 -3.67 5.13 14.06
N CYS A 91 -3.07 4.25 13.26
CA CYS A 91 -2.98 4.43 11.80
C CYS A 91 -4.34 4.20 11.11
N PHE A 92 -5.23 3.42 11.74
CA PHE A 92 -6.56 3.09 11.19
C PHE A 92 -7.68 3.96 11.77
N ILE A 93 -7.50 4.54 12.97
CA ILE A 93 -8.53 5.35 13.66
C ILE A 93 -8.59 6.80 13.15
N LYS A 94 -7.54 7.32 12.50
CA LYS A 94 -7.48 8.71 12.01
C LYS A 94 -8.32 8.99 10.74
N ARG A 95 -9.18 8.06 10.31
CA ARG A 95 -9.91 8.15 9.04
C ARG A 95 -11.42 8.22 9.26
#